data_AF-A0A2Y0WPK4-F1
#
_entry.id   AF-A0A2Y0WPK4-F1
#
_cell.length_a   1.000
_cell.length_b   1.000
_cell.length_c   1.000
_cell.angle_alpha   90.00
_cell.angle_beta   90.00
_cell.angle_gamma   90.00
#
_symmetry.space_group_name_H-M   'P 1'
#
loop_
_entity.id
_entity.type
_entity.pdbx_description
1 polymer ?
#
loop_
_entity_poly.entity_id
_entity_poly.type
_entity_poly.pdbx_seq_one_letter_code
_entity_poly.pdbx_strand_id
1 'polypeptide(L)' 'MSFPCPACGASARTRSRSLEEHEQNIYKTYYQCSNIECGACFCTLESFVRITKRRKLKTS' A
#
# COMPACT_ATOMS: atom_id res chain seq x y z
N MET A 1 6.01 2.00 -0.17
CA MET A 1 5.55 3.21 0.54
C MET A 1 5.11 2.81 1.93
N SER A 2 5.55 3.53 2.96
CA SER A 2 5.05 3.37 4.34
C SER A 2 4.09 4.52 4.60
N PHE A 3 2.85 4.21 4.97
CA PHE A 3 1.89 5.22 5.38
C PHE A 3 2.14 5.57 6.85
N PRO A 4 2.15 6.86 7.22
CA PRO A 4 2.21 7.24 8.62
C PRO A 4 0.98 6.71 9.36
N CYS A 5 1.15 6.45 10.65
CA CYS A 5 0.06 6.02 11.50
C CYS A 5 -1.03 7.11 11.54
N PRO A 6 -2.28 6.80 11.18
CA PRO A 6 -3.34 7.80 11.18
C PRO A 6 -3.73 8.25 12.60
N ALA A 7 -3.40 7.47 13.62
CA ALA A 7 -3.73 7.80 15.01
C ALA A 7 -2.72 8.75 15.67
N CYS A 8 -1.42 8.61 15.38
CA CYS A 8 -0.37 9.37 16.07
C CYS A 8 0.69 10.01 15.16
N GLY A 9 0.62 9.81 13.84
CA GLY A 9 1.58 10.34 12.86
C GLY A 9 2.94 9.63 12.83
N ALA A 10 3.23 8.72 13.76
CA ALA A 10 4.48 7.96 13.77
C ALA A 10 4.61 7.04 12.54
N SER A 11 5.82 6.55 12.27
CA SER A 11 6.04 5.58 11.20
C SER A 11 5.28 4.28 11.46
N ALA A 12 4.91 3.60 10.38
CA ALA A 12 4.27 2.29 10.44
C ALA A 12 4.99 1.28 9.55
N ARG A 13 5.07 0.04 10.01
CA ARG A 13 5.66 -1.07 9.28
C ARG A 13 4.58 -1.89 8.59
N THR A 14 4.81 -2.23 7.32
CA THR A 14 3.96 -3.17 6.59
C THR A 14 4.05 -4.57 7.21
N ARG A 15 2.89 -5.18 7.49
CA ARG A 15 2.80 -6.57 7.94
C ARG A 15 2.52 -7.51 6.77
N SER A 16 1.56 -7.17 5.93
CA SER A 16 1.15 -7.99 4.79
C SER A 16 0.55 -7.12 3.70
N ARG A 17 0.66 -7.59 2.45
CA ARG A 17 0.04 -7.00 1.27
C ARG A 17 -0.63 -8.13 0.49
N SER A 18 -1.89 -7.95 0.15
CA SER A 18 -2.67 -8.89 -0.66
C SER A 18 -3.37 -8.14 -1.79
N LEU A 19 -3.52 -8.80 -2.94
CA LEU A 19 -4.47 -8.37 -3.95
C LEU A 19 -5.88 -8.66 -3.45
N GLU A 20 -6.83 -7.75 -3.67
CA GLU A 20 -8.23 -8.09 -3.45
C GLU A 20 -8.70 -9.04 -4.55
N GLU A 21 -9.32 -10.14 -4.12
CA GLU A 21 -9.68 -11.28 -4.98
C GLU A 21 -10.59 -10.88 -6.14
N HIS A 22 -11.43 -9.86 -5.92
CA HIS A 22 -12.41 -9.39 -6.89
C HIS A 22 -11.96 -8.14 -7.67
N GLU A 23 -10.80 -7.58 -7.34
CA GLU A 23 -10.31 -6.31 -7.90
C GLU A 23 -8.86 -6.47 -8.36
N GLN A 24 -8.68 -6.79 -9.65
CA GLN A 24 -7.38 -7.10 -10.27
C GLN A 24 -6.32 -5.99 -10.13
N ASN A 25 -6.71 -4.79 -9.71
CA ASN A 25 -5.85 -3.62 -9.62
C ASN A 25 -5.81 -2.99 -8.22
N ILE A 26 -6.39 -3.64 -7.19
CA ILE A 26 -6.45 -3.11 -5.84
C ILE A 26 -5.64 -3.97 -4.89
N TYR A 27 -4.72 -3.32 -4.19
CA TYR A 27 -3.87 -3.92 -3.18
C TYR A 27 -4.30 -3.45 -1.80
N LYS A 28 -4.65 -4.41 -0.94
CA LYS A 28 -4.86 -4.16 0.48
C LYS A 28 -3.55 -4.39 1.23
N THR A 29 -3.11 -3.39 1.97
CA THR A 29 -1.87 -3.48 2.75
C THR A 29 -2.17 -3.20 4.21
N TYR A 30 -1.71 -4.07 5.10
CA TYR A 30 -1.85 -3.94 6.55
C TYR A 30 -0.57 -3.38 7.16
N TYR A 31 -0.72 -2.47 8.12
CA TYR A 31 0.34 -1.75 8.79
C TYR A 31 0.19 -1.86 10.30
N GLN A 32 1.33 -1.79 10.99
CA GLN A 32 1.41 -1.66 12.44
C GLN A 32 2.27 -0.45 12.78
N CYS A 33 1.75 0.42 13.64
CA CYS A 33 2.47 1.58 14.14
C CYS A 33 3.76 1.13 14.86
N SER A 34 4.87 1.80 14.58
CA SER A 34 6.15 1.53 15.22
C SER A 34 6.31 2.22 16.58
N ASN A 35 5.44 3.19 16.90
CA ASN A 35 5.36 3.74 18.25
C ASN A 35 4.68 2.71 19.16
N ILE A 36 5.43 2.17 20.13
CA ILE A 36 4.97 1.10 21.05
C ILE A 36 3.77 1.57 21.89
N GLU A 37 3.78 2.84 22.32
CA GLU A 37 2.67 3.42 23.10
C GLU A 37 1.38 3.52 22.27
N CYS A 38 1.49 3.65 20.95
CA CYS A 38 0.33 3.70 20.06
C CYS A 38 -0.11 2.29 19.61
N GLY A 39 0.83 1.49 19.09
CA GLY A 39 0.60 0.11 18.67
C GLY A 39 -0.47 -0.11 17.60
N ALA A 40 -1.05 0.95 17.04
CA ALA A 40 -2.24 0.86 16.21
C ALA A 40 -2.02 0.03 14.93
N CYS A 41 -2.98 -0.84 14.64
CA CYS A 41 -3.05 -1.60 13.40
C CYS A 41 -4.06 -0.97 12.45
N PHE A 42 -3.69 -0.76 11.20
CA PHE A 42 -4.56 -0.17 10.18
C PHE A 42 -4.25 -0.75 8.81
N CYS A 43 -5.10 -0.50 7.83
CA CYS A 43 -4.88 -0.94 6.45
C CYS A 43 -5.20 0.16 5.45
N THR A 44 -4.60 0.07 4.26
CA THR A 44 -4.87 0.96 3.13
C THR A 44 -5.23 0.14 1.90
N LEU A 45 -6.03 0.74 1.02
CA LEU A 45 -6.31 0.24 -0.33
C LEU A 45 -5.55 1.12 -1.34
N GLU A 46 -4.70 0.49 -2.15
CA GLU A 46 -3.92 1.14 -3.19
C GLU A 46 -4.37 0.62 -4.55
N SER A 47 -4.84 1.51 -5.43
CA SER A 47 -5.33 1.14 -6.76
C SER A 47 -4.42 1.64 -7.88
N PHE A 48 -4.28 0.83 -8.93
CA PHE A 48 -3.66 1.27 -10.18
C PHE A 48 -4.69 2.03 -11.03
N VAL A 49 -4.36 3.28 -11.41
CA VAL A 49 -5.27 4.13 -12.21
C VAL A 49 -4.97 4.01 -13.70
N ARG A 50 -3.75 4.34 -14.13
CA ARG A 50 -3.34 4.27 -15.54
C ARG A 50 -1.83 4.31 -15.70
N ILE A 51 -1.33 3.78 -16.82
CA ILE A 51 0.04 4.04 -17.27
C ILE A 51 0.08 5.43 -17.90
N THR A 52 1.00 6.29 -17.45
CA THR A 52 1.17 7.64 -18.00
C THR A 52 2.12 7.68 -19.20
N LYS A 53 3.05 6.72 -19.30
CA LYS A 53 3.99 6.57 -20.42
C LYS A 53 4.47 5.12 -20.52
N ARG A 54 4.52 4.55 -21.72
CA ARG A 54 5.14 3.24 -22.01
C ARG A 54 5.98 3.35 -23.26
N ARG A 55 7.25 2.91 -23.22
CA ARG A 55 8.05 2.78 -24.45
C ARG A 55 7.47 1.63 -25.28
N LYS A 56 7.22 1.86 -26.57
CA LYS A 56 6.87 0.77 -27.50
C LYS A 56 8.10 -0.12 -27.65
N LEU A 57 7.98 -1.41 -27.37
CA LEU A 57 8.99 -2.37 -27.79
C LEU A 57 9.02 -2.37 -29.32
N LYS A 58 10.19 -2.12 -29.91
CA LYS A 58 10.38 -2.32 -31.35
C LYS A 58 10.32 -3.82 -31.58
N THR A 59 9.21 -4.32 -32.09
CA THR A 59 9.16 -5.65 -32.71
C THR A 59 9.97 -5.55 -34.00
N SER A 60 11.10 -6.26 -34.04
CA SER A 60 11.93 -6.48 -35.23
C SER A 60 11.15 -7.13 -36.36
#